data_AF-A0A1B7MV39-F1
#
_entry.id   AF-A0A1B7MV39-F1
#
_cell.length_a   1.000
_cell.length_b   1.000
_cell.length_c   1.000
_cell.angle_alpha   90.00
_cell.angle_beta   90.00
_cell.angle_gamma   90.00
#
_symmetry.space_group_name_H-M   'P 1'
#
loop_
_entity.id
_entity.type
_entity.pdbx_description
1 polymer ?
#
loop_
_entity_poly.entity_id
_entity_poly.type
_entity_poly.pdbx_seq_one_letter_code
_entity_poly.pdbx_strand_id
1 'polypeptide(L)'
;MMHQTARRHDVIIRWVSGHSDVHGSQEADKQVKLAAESRHNNSLPTELPHYLRHGALPLSISAFKEVHRKAIQVRWECMWRKLPRYARMNRLDPELL
;
A
#
# COMPACT_ATOMS: atom_id res chain seq x y z
N MET A 1 5.40 -26.40 -38.58
CA MET A 1 6.05 -25.10 -38.33
C MET A 1 4.93 -24.10 -38.06
N MET A 2 4.69 -23.70 -36.81
CA MET A 2 3.65 -22.72 -36.47
C MET A 2 4.31 -21.34 -36.35
N HIS A 3 4.01 -20.45 -37.30
CA HIS A 3 4.38 -19.05 -37.20
C HIS A 3 3.54 -18.38 -36.11
N GLN A 4 4.14 -18.11 -34.96
CA GLN A 4 3.58 -17.17 -33.99
C GLN A 4 3.76 -15.76 -34.57
N THR A 5 2.71 -15.23 -35.19
CA THR A 5 2.64 -13.82 -35.56
C THR A 5 2.48 -13.00 -34.28
N ALA A 6 3.54 -12.32 -33.87
CA ALA A 6 3.50 -11.37 -32.77
C ALA A 6 2.51 -10.25 -33.14
N ARG A 7 1.34 -10.22 -32.49
CA ARG A 7 0.40 -9.11 -32.63
C ARG A 7 1.08 -7.85 -32.11
N ARG A 8 1.28 -6.86 -32.98
CA ARG A 8 1.67 -5.50 -32.59
C ARG A 8 0.45 -4.88 -31.92
N HIS A 9 0.57 -4.57 -30.64
CA HIS A 9 -0.46 -3.86 -29.90
C HIS A 9 0.01 -2.42 -29.74
N ASP A 10 -0.80 -1.47 -30.22
CA ASP A 10 -0.54 -0.05 -29.99
C ASP A 10 -1.08 0.31 -28.60
N VAL A 11 -0.15 0.59 -27.68
CA VAL A 11 -0.48 0.96 -26.29
C VAL A 11 -0.33 2.47 -26.15
N ILE A 12 -1.40 3.13 -25.72
CA ILE A 12 -1.38 4.56 -25.39
C ILE A 12 -1.35 4.71 -23.87
N ILE A 13 -0.30 5.34 -23.35
CA ILE A 13 -0.15 5.64 -21.93
C ILE A 13 -0.55 7.10 -21.69
N ARG A 14 -1.45 7.34 -20.73
CA ARG A 14 -1.86 8.69 -20.33
C ARG A 14 -1.71 8.84 -18.83
N TRP A 15 -1.07 9.92 -18.41
CA TRP A 15 -1.03 10.32 -17.01
C TRP A 15 -2.32 11.05 -16.65
N VAL A 16 -2.92 10.65 -15.54
CA VAL A 16 -4.14 11.25 -14.99
C VAL A 16 -3.80 11.83 -13.63
N SER A 17 -4.32 13.01 -13.30
CA SER A 17 -4.10 13.59 -11.98
C SER A 17 -4.88 12.80 -10.92
N GLY A 18 -4.31 12.65 -9.72
CA GLY A 18 -4.93 11.84 -8.65
C GLY A 18 -6.28 12.37 -8.15
N HIS A 19 -6.62 13.63 -8.43
CA HIS A 19 -7.90 14.25 -8.09
C HIS A 19 -8.83 14.42 -9.30
N SER A 20 -8.46 13.89 -10.47
CA SER A 20 -9.37 13.84 -11.61
C SER A 20 -10.35 12.69 -11.39
N ASP A 21 -11.65 12.97 -11.49
CA ASP A 21 -12.72 11.97 -11.35
C ASP A 21 -12.82 11.01 -12.56
N VAL A 22 -11.69 10.39 -12.93
CA VAL A 22 -11.66 9.31 -13.91
C VAL A 22 -12.12 8.04 -13.21
N HIS A 23 -13.39 7.70 -13.41
CA HIS A 23 -14.06 6.56 -12.80
C HIS A 23 -13.22 5.26 -12.82
N GLY A 24 -12.58 4.94 -13.96
CA GLY A 24 -11.73 3.74 -14.06
C GLY A 24 -10.50 3.76 -13.17
N SER A 25 -9.89 4.94 -12.96
CA SER A 25 -8.77 5.10 -12.04
C SER A 25 -9.22 4.98 -10.58
N GLN A 26 -10.41 5.50 -10.26
CA GLN A 26 -10.98 5.42 -8.91
C GLN A 26 -11.34 3.99 -8.52
N GLU A 27 -11.96 3.23 -9.43
CA GLU A 27 -12.29 1.83 -9.15
C GLU A 27 -11.02 0.99 -9.02
N ALA A 28 -10.01 1.21 -9.87
CA ALA A 28 -8.72 0.55 -9.74
C ALA A 28 -8.06 0.85 -8.37
N ASP A 29 -8.05 2.12 -7.94
CA ASP A 29 -7.51 2.53 -6.64
C ASP A 29 -8.27 1.90 -5.46
N LYS A 30 -9.59 1.80 -5.55
CA LYS A 30 -10.42 1.10 -4.56
C LYS A 30 -10.04 -0.39 -4.44
N GLN A 31 -9.86 -1.09 -5.55
CA GLN A 31 -9.44 -2.50 -5.55
C GLN A 31 -8.02 -2.66 -4.98
N VAL A 32 -7.10 -1.75 -5.31
CA VAL A 32 -5.75 -1.75 -4.75
C VAL A 32 -5.77 -1.55 -3.23
N LYS A 33 -6.60 -0.63 -2.73
CA LYS A 33 -6.77 -0.40 -1.29
C LYS A 33 -7.33 -1.64 -0.58
N LEU A 34 -8.37 -2.26 -1.12
CA LEU A 34 -8.94 -3.50 -0.59
C LEU A 34 -7.92 -4.64 -0.53
N ALA A 35 -7.14 -4.83 -1.61
CA ALA A 35 -6.05 -5.81 -1.65
C ALA A 35 -4.94 -5.51 -0.62
N ALA A 36 -4.65 -4.23 -0.37
CA ALA A 36 -3.64 -3.81 0.62
C ALA A 36 -4.08 -4.03 2.07
N GLU A 37 -5.38 -4.07 2.37
CA GLU A 37 -5.91 -4.27 3.73
C GLU A 37 -5.63 -5.68 4.27
N SER A 38 -5.75 -6.71 3.43
CA SER A 38 -5.58 -8.10 3.87
C SER A 38 -5.20 -9.00 2.70
N ARG A 39 -4.32 -9.97 2.96
CA ARG A 39 -3.97 -11.02 1.97
C ARG A 39 -5.19 -11.83 1.51
N HIS A 40 -6.26 -11.89 2.29
CA HIS A 40 -7.49 -12.59 1.92
C HIS A 40 -8.27 -11.85 0.82
N ASN A 41 -8.04 -10.56 0.64
CA ASN A 41 -8.66 -9.75 -0.40
C ASN A 41 -7.86 -9.78 -1.72
N ASN A 42 -6.70 -10.45 -1.74
CA ASN A 42 -5.89 -10.58 -2.95
C ASN A 42 -6.47 -11.66 -3.88
N SER A 43 -6.30 -11.45 -5.18
CA SER A 43 -6.59 -12.47 -6.19
C SER A 43 -5.76 -13.74 -5.97
N LEU A 44 -6.34 -14.88 -6.35
CA LEU A 44 -5.62 -16.14 -6.32
C LEU A 44 -4.47 -16.13 -7.35
N PRO A 45 -3.36 -16.84 -7.11
CA PRO A 45 -2.26 -16.90 -8.07
C PRO A 45 -2.68 -17.36 -9.48
N THR A 46 -3.72 -18.18 -9.60
CA THR A 46 -4.30 -18.63 -10.88
C THR A 46 -4.98 -17.52 -11.68
N GLU A 47 -5.45 -16.48 -11.00
CA GLU A 47 -6.13 -15.32 -11.60
C GLU A 47 -5.16 -14.22 -12.02
N LEU A 48 -3.94 -14.23 -11.47
CA LEU A 48 -2.91 -13.27 -11.82
C LEU A 48 -2.35 -13.53 -13.23
N PRO A 49 -1.85 -12.49 -13.93
CA PRO A 49 -1.03 -12.67 -15.13
C PRO A 49 0.17 -13.59 -14.88
N HIS A 50 0.56 -14.40 -15.88
CA HIS A 50 1.60 -15.44 -15.73
C HIS A 50 2.91 -14.91 -15.12
N TYR A 51 3.32 -13.69 -15.45
CA TYR A 51 4.54 -13.06 -14.95
C TYR A 51 4.46 -12.62 -13.47
N LEU A 52 3.26 -12.57 -12.88
CA LEU A 52 3.03 -12.28 -11.46
C LEU A 52 2.76 -13.55 -10.63
N ARG A 53 2.67 -14.73 -11.26
CA ARG A 53 2.41 -16.00 -10.56
C ARG A 53 3.64 -16.59 -9.88
N HIS A 54 4.82 -16.20 -10.33
CA HIS A 54 6.07 -16.87 -9.97
C HIS A 54 6.98 -15.95 -9.15
N GLY A 55 7.43 -16.46 -8.01
CA GLY A 55 8.38 -15.77 -7.14
C GLY A 55 7.72 -14.75 -6.20
N ALA A 56 8.54 -14.22 -5.29
CA ALA A 56 8.13 -13.13 -4.42
C ALA A 56 8.20 -11.80 -5.19
N LEU A 57 7.13 -11.01 -5.12
CA LEU A 57 7.17 -9.64 -5.63
C LEU A 57 8.16 -8.82 -4.79
N PRO A 58 8.89 -7.87 -5.41
CA PRO A 58 9.77 -6.99 -4.66
C PRO A 58 8.98 -6.22 -3.61
N LEU A 59 9.59 -6.08 -2.42
CA LEU A 59 8.98 -5.32 -1.34
C LEU A 59 8.90 -3.84 -1.73
N SER A 60 7.71 -3.26 -1.56
CA SER A 60 7.53 -1.82 -1.75
C SER A 60 8.33 -1.04 -0.71
N ILE A 61 9.15 -0.09 -1.18
CA ILE A 61 9.91 0.83 -0.31
C ILE A 61 8.96 1.60 0.62
N SER A 62 7.80 2.02 0.10
CA SER A 62 6.80 2.73 0.90
C SER A 62 6.22 1.85 2.00
N ALA A 63 5.94 0.57 1.71
CA ALA A 63 5.47 -0.38 2.72
C ALA A 63 6.53 -0.59 3.81
N PHE A 64 7.80 -0.69 3.44
CA PHE A 64 8.90 -0.80 4.39
C PHE A 64 9.01 0.43 5.30
N LYS A 65 8.95 1.64 4.71
CA LYS A 65 8.94 2.90 5.46
C LYS A 65 7.76 2.98 6.43
N GLU A 66 6.59 2.50 6.02
CA GLU A 66 5.39 2.52 6.85
C GLU A 66 5.51 1.62 8.08
N VAL A 67 6.02 0.39 7.90
CA VAL A 67 6.32 -0.52 9.01
C VAL A 67 7.32 0.11 9.97
N HIS A 68 8.39 0.71 9.43
CA HIS A 68 9.40 1.38 10.25
C HIS A 68 8.84 2.58 11.02
N ARG A 69 8.01 3.41 10.37
CA ARG A 69 7.33 4.56 10.98
C ARG A 69 6.46 4.14 12.16
N LYS A 70 5.64 3.09 11.99
CA LYS A 70 4.81 2.52 13.07
C LYS A 70 5.66 2.03 14.23
N ALA A 71 6.77 1.33 13.95
CA ALA A 71 7.68 0.87 14.99
C ALA A 71 8.33 2.03 15.77
N ILE A 72 8.72 3.11 15.07
CA ILE A 72 9.24 4.32 15.71
C ILE A 72 8.18 4.97 16.60
N GLN A 73 6.94 5.08 16.10
CA GLN A 73 5.84 5.68 16.84
C GLN A 73 5.60 4.94 18.18
N VAL A 74 5.46 3.61 18.14
CA VAL A 74 5.30 2.78 19.35
C VAL A 74 6.46 2.98 20.34
N ARG A 75 7.69 3.01 19.83
CA ARG A 75 8.88 3.22 20.68
C ARG A 75 8.85 4.62 21.31
N TRP A 76 8.50 5.63 20.52
CA TRP A 76 8.38 7.01 20.98
C TRP A 76 7.31 7.15 22.06
N GLU A 77 6.12 6.56 21.87
CA GLU A 77 5.04 6.55 22.86
C GLU A 77 5.49 5.92 24.19
N CYS A 78 6.18 4.78 24.10
CA CYS A 78 6.74 4.09 25.27
C CYS A 78 7.77 4.94 26.02
N MET A 79 8.61 5.70 25.31
CA MET A 79 9.56 6.63 25.93
C MET A 79 8.85 7.85 26.51
N TRP A 80 7.89 8.41 25.79
CA TRP A 80 7.10 9.56 26.20
C TRP A 80 6.38 9.29 27.53
N ARG A 81 5.71 8.15 27.64
CA ARG A 81 4.98 7.71 28.84
C ARG A 81 5.85 7.62 30.10
N LYS A 82 7.16 7.38 29.97
CA LYS A 82 8.10 7.26 31.10
C LYS A 82 8.54 8.60 31.66
N LEU A 83 8.30 9.70 30.96
CA LEU A 83 8.81 11.01 31.36
C LEU A 83 7.88 11.66 32.38
N PRO A 84 8.40 12.36 33.42
CA PRO A 84 7.57 13.00 34.45
C PRO A 84 6.52 13.96 33.87
N ARG A 85 6.87 14.61 32.76
CA ARG A 85 5.99 15.53 32.03
C ARG A 85 4.76 14.86 31.42
N TYR A 86 4.80 13.56 31.15
CA TYR A 86 3.65 12.81 30.62
C TYR A 86 2.46 12.88 31.56
N ALA A 87 2.68 12.71 32.87
CA ALA A 87 1.61 12.76 33.86
C ALA A 87 0.88 14.12 33.89
N ARG A 88 1.61 15.22 33.62
CA ARG A 88 1.00 16.56 33.50
C ARG A 88 0.27 16.71 32.17
N MET A 89 0.86 16.27 31.07
CA MET A 89 0.28 16.40 29.73
C MET A 89 -0.99 15.54 29.58
N ASN A 90 -0.97 14.30 30.06
CA ASN A 90 -2.10 13.37 29.99
C ASN A 90 -3.31 13.80 30.84
N ARG A 91 -3.13 14.74 31.78
CA ARG A 91 -4.24 15.38 32.50
C ARG A 91 -4.89 16.50 31.70
N LEU A 92 -4.14 17.15 30.81
CA LEU A 92 -4.62 18.26 29.99
C LEU A 92 -5.23 17.74 28.68
N ASP A 93 -4.58 16.76 28.06
CA ASP A 93 -5.04 16.13 26.83
C ASP A 93 -4.65 14.64 26.84
N PRO A 94 -5.62 13.74 27.13
CA PRO A 94 -5.38 12.30 27.11
C PRO A 94 -5.34 11.71 25.69
N GLU A 95 -5.74 12.45 24.65
CA GLU A 95 -5.73 12.00 23.24
C GLU A 95 -4.47 12.41 22.47
N LEU A 96 -3.51 13.07 23.14
CA LEU A 96 -2.28 13.58 22.53
C LEU A 96 -1.28 12.47 22.11
N LEU A 97 -1.69 11.21 22.13
CA LEU A 97 -0.93 10.01 21.74
C LEU A 97 -1.73 9.23 20.69
#